data_AF-A0A372ES04-F1
#
_entry.id   AF-A0A372ES04-F1
#
_cell.length_a   1.000
_cell.length_b   1.000
_cell.length_c   1.000
_cell.angle_alpha   90.00
_cell.angle_beta   90.00
_cell.angle_gamma   90.00
#
_symmetry.space_group_name_H-M   'P 1'
#
loop_
_entity.id
_entity.type
_entity.pdbx_description
1 polymer ?
#
loop_
_entity_poly.entity_id
_entity_poly.type
_entity_poly.pdbx_seq_one_letter_code
_entity_poly.pdbx_strand_id
1 'polypeptide(L)'
;MKLVERVMGAAFEELDAEVQALHRGSGIRSGRIDVHTAPLARLLGFPPSAKDAMLWFAVREEDGKAIWMRQINDRELRSEIAQSGAHLAERMNAMTVISEPVCEEGALVLRPLAMRAFDIPLPRALWPKVTTREWGEDGTYRFSIELRAPLTGRRLLAYEGWLSPEPEG
;
A
#
# COMPACT_ATOMS: atom_id res chain seq x y z
N MET A 1 -12.50 -9.14 3.35
CA MET A 1 -11.94 -8.38 4.49
C MET A 1 -12.65 -7.04 4.58
N LYS A 2 -12.78 -6.38 5.73
CA LYS A 2 -13.47 -5.06 5.81
C LYS A 2 -12.72 -4.02 6.63
N LEU A 3 -11.40 -4.14 6.72
CA LEU A 3 -10.60 -3.29 7.61
C LEU A 3 -10.67 -1.81 7.21
N VAL A 4 -10.41 -1.49 5.94
CA VAL A 4 -10.44 -0.09 5.47
C VAL A 4 -11.86 0.46 5.50
N GLU A 5 -12.86 -0.33 5.08
CA GLU A 5 -14.30 -0.01 5.21
C GLU A 5 -14.66 0.37 6.65
N ARG A 6 -14.22 -0.43 7.64
CA ARG A 6 -14.49 -0.18 9.06
C ARG A 6 -13.82 1.10 9.57
N VAL A 7 -12.61 1.41 9.12
CA VAL A 7 -11.86 2.60 9.57
C VAL A 7 -12.40 3.88 8.93
N MET A 8 -12.73 3.86 7.64
CA MET A 8 -13.26 5.02 6.92
C MET A 8 -14.74 5.27 7.19
N GLY A 9 -15.51 4.24 7.52
CA GLY A 9 -16.96 4.34 7.69
C GLY A 9 -17.65 4.76 6.38
N ALA A 10 -18.57 5.72 6.45
CA ALA A 10 -19.36 6.15 5.29
C ALA A 10 -18.51 6.68 4.12
N ALA A 11 -17.35 7.28 4.40
CA ALA A 11 -16.44 7.80 3.37
C ALA A 11 -15.85 6.68 2.47
N PHE A 12 -15.95 5.42 2.88
CA PHE A 12 -15.55 4.28 2.05
C PHE A 12 -16.43 4.13 0.81
N GLU A 13 -17.72 4.47 0.90
CA GLU A 13 -18.66 4.35 -0.23
C GLU A 13 -18.41 5.40 -1.32
N GLU A 14 -17.59 6.42 -1.03
CA GLU A 14 -17.17 7.43 -1.99
C GLU A 14 -15.99 6.99 -2.86
N LEU A 15 -15.33 5.88 -2.52
CA LEU A 15 -14.20 5.34 -3.28
C LEU A 15 -14.68 4.71 -4.60
N ASP A 16 -13.80 4.62 -5.58
CA ASP A 16 -14.08 3.91 -6.82
C ASP A 16 -14.46 2.44 -6.54
N ALA A 17 -15.35 1.89 -7.35
CA ALA A 17 -15.91 0.55 -7.14
C ALA A 17 -14.83 -0.55 -7.08
N GLU A 18 -13.77 -0.40 -7.87
CA GLU A 18 -12.62 -1.30 -7.94
C GLU A 18 -11.80 -1.28 -6.64
N VAL A 19 -11.62 -0.10 -6.04
CA VAL A 19 -10.97 0.07 -4.74
C VAL A 19 -11.84 -0.56 -3.65
N GLN A 20 -13.15 -0.29 -3.66
CA GLN A 20 -14.09 -0.91 -2.74
C GLN A 20 -14.04 -2.44 -2.84
N ALA A 21 -14.03 -2.99 -4.06
CA ALA A 21 -14.00 -4.43 -4.31
C ALA A 21 -12.69 -5.08 -3.84
N LEU A 22 -11.55 -4.41 -3.97
CA LEU A 22 -10.28 -4.88 -3.40
C LEU A 22 -10.32 -4.93 -1.88
N HIS A 23 -10.75 -3.84 -1.24
CA HIS A 23 -10.72 -3.73 0.21
C HIS A 23 -11.81 -4.53 0.92
N ARG A 24 -12.91 -4.88 0.22
CA ARG A 24 -13.94 -5.84 0.65
C ARG A 24 -13.53 -7.30 0.42
N GLY A 25 -12.73 -7.55 -0.61
CA GLY A 25 -12.33 -8.87 -1.06
C GLY A 25 -11.28 -9.55 -0.18
N SER A 26 -10.98 -10.80 -0.52
CA SER A 26 -9.85 -11.59 -0.05
C SER A 26 -9.53 -12.62 -1.12
N GLY A 27 -8.28 -13.03 -1.25
CA GLY A 27 -7.88 -13.95 -2.32
C GLY A 27 -6.62 -13.47 -3.01
N ILE A 28 -6.38 -14.00 -4.22
CA ILE A 28 -5.19 -13.69 -5.02
C ILE A 28 -5.64 -13.02 -6.31
N ARG A 29 -5.02 -11.90 -6.62
CA ARG A 29 -5.19 -11.17 -7.89
C ARG A 29 -3.84 -11.06 -8.58
N SER A 30 -3.84 -11.06 -9.90
CA SER A 30 -2.64 -10.84 -10.69
C SER A 30 -2.69 -9.48 -11.38
N GLY A 31 -1.53 -9.01 -11.82
CA GLY A 31 -1.43 -7.73 -12.51
C GLY A 31 -0.01 -7.40 -12.91
N ARG A 32 0.23 -6.12 -13.17
CA ARG A 32 1.54 -5.61 -13.60
C ARG A 32 1.98 -4.46 -12.72
N ILE A 33 3.29 -4.35 -12.54
CA ILE A 33 3.90 -3.34 -11.68
C ILE A 33 5.22 -2.84 -12.27
N ASP A 34 5.40 -1.53 -12.22
CA ASP A 34 6.68 -0.86 -12.37
C ASP A 34 7.22 -0.53 -10.98
N VAL A 35 8.49 -0.85 -10.74
CA VAL A 35 9.18 -0.63 -9.48
C VAL A 35 10.47 0.13 -9.74
N HIS A 36 10.63 1.25 -9.05
CA HIS A 36 11.87 1.98 -8.94
C HIS A 36 12.39 1.88 -7.52
N THR A 37 13.61 1.37 -7.34
CA THR A 37 14.26 1.29 -6.02
C THR A 37 15.67 1.88 -6.10
N ALA A 38 15.91 2.92 -5.31
CA ALA A 38 17.25 3.48 -5.16
C ALA A 38 18.18 2.49 -4.42
N PRO A 39 19.51 2.53 -4.65
CA PRO A 39 20.44 1.61 -3.99
C PRO A 39 20.31 1.55 -2.46
N LEU A 40 20.06 2.69 -1.81
CA LEU A 40 19.89 2.77 -0.35
C LEU A 40 18.61 2.04 0.13
N ALA A 41 17.53 2.08 -0.63
CA ALA A 41 16.29 1.39 -0.28
C ALA A 41 16.46 -0.15 -0.37
N ARG A 42 17.32 -0.65 -1.26
CA ARG A 42 17.63 -2.08 -1.34
C ARG A 42 18.24 -2.62 -0.04
N LEU A 43 19.03 -1.80 0.68
CA LEU A 43 19.60 -2.16 1.98
C LEU A 43 18.55 -2.31 3.08
N LEU A 44 17.35 -1.74 2.88
CA LEU A 44 16.21 -1.81 3.80
C LEU A 44 15.23 -2.95 3.46
N GLY A 45 15.60 -3.85 2.53
CA GLY A 45 14.81 -5.02 2.17
C GLY A 45 13.77 -4.81 1.08
N PHE A 46 13.83 -3.68 0.34
CA PHE A 46 12.95 -3.46 -0.81
C PHE A 46 13.44 -4.21 -2.07
N PRO A 47 12.51 -4.64 -2.96
CA PRO A 47 12.84 -5.34 -4.19
C PRO A 47 13.71 -4.48 -5.12
N PRO A 48 14.50 -5.09 -6.02
CA PRO A 48 15.20 -4.34 -7.06
C PRO A 48 14.19 -3.63 -8.00
N SER A 49 14.66 -2.61 -8.71
CA SER A 49 13.86 -1.99 -9.77
C SER A 49 13.46 -3.04 -10.80
N ALA A 50 12.22 -2.96 -11.26
CA ALA A 50 11.66 -3.83 -12.27
C ALA A 50 10.72 -3.00 -13.16
N LYS A 51 10.69 -3.29 -14.45
CA LYS A 51 9.77 -2.64 -15.39
C LYS A 51 8.80 -3.68 -15.91
N ASP A 52 7.52 -3.35 -15.88
CA ASP A 52 6.42 -4.22 -16.33
C ASP A 52 6.61 -5.65 -15.77
N ALA A 53 6.72 -5.76 -14.45
CA ALA A 53 6.91 -7.04 -13.77
C ALA A 53 5.56 -7.71 -13.49
N MET A 54 5.54 -9.04 -13.42
CA MET A 54 4.36 -9.77 -12.95
C MET A 54 4.17 -9.52 -11.46
N LEU A 55 2.96 -9.12 -11.08
CA LEU A 55 2.56 -8.95 -9.70
C LEU A 55 1.49 -9.99 -9.36
N TRP A 56 1.71 -10.72 -8.27
CA TRP A 56 0.65 -11.44 -7.58
C TRP A 56 0.38 -10.76 -6.24
N PHE A 57 -0.85 -10.34 -6.04
CA PHE A 57 -1.30 -9.66 -4.84
C PHE A 57 -2.28 -10.56 -4.09
N ALA A 58 -1.90 -11.00 -2.91
CA ALA A 58 -2.73 -11.82 -2.05
C ALA A 58 -3.16 -11.02 -0.81
N VAL A 59 -4.46 -11.05 -0.54
CA VAL A 59 -5.09 -10.44 0.64
C VAL A 59 -5.70 -11.54 1.50
N ARG A 60 -5.28 -11.58 2.76
CA ARG A 60 -5.84 -12.45 3.79
C ARG A 60 -6.21 -11.65 5.02
N GLU A 61 -7.11 -12.19 5.82
CA GLU A 61 -7.45 -11.64 7.14
C GLU A 61 -7.00 -12.64 8.21
N GLU A 62 -6.20 -12.19 9.16
CA GLU A 62 -5.69 -12.99 10.29
C GLU A 62 -5.83 -12.16 11.58
N ASP A 63 -6.57 -12.67 12.57
CA ASP A 63 -6.79 -12.01 13.87
C ASP A 63 -7.23 -10.54 13.78
N GLY A 64 -8.12 -10.23 12.82
CA GLY A 64 -8.63 -8.87 12.59
C GLY A 64 -7.63 -7.92 11.91
N LYS A 65 -6.49 -8.45 11.42
CA LYS A 65 -5.50 -7.74 10.63
C LYS A 65 -5.59 -8.15 9.16
N ALA A 66 -5.34 -7.22 8.27
CA ALA A 66 -5.06 -7.52 6.88
C ALA A 66 -3.62 -8.03 6.75
N ILE A 67 -3.43 -9.13 6.04
CA ILE A 67 -2.12 -9.60 5.60
C ILE A 67 -2.06 -9.44 4.09
N TRP A 68 -1.19 -8.55 3.64
CA TRP A 68 -0.97 -8.28 2.22
C TRP A 68 0.36 -8.88 1.80
N MET A 69 0.33 -9.71 0.76
CA MET A 69 1.53 -10.28 0.16
C MET A 69 1.60 -9.87 -1.30
N ARG A 70 2.74 -9.29 -1.69
CA ARG A 70 3.02 -8.88 -3.07
C ARG A 70 4.20 -9.70 -3.56
N GLN A 71 3.95 -10.65 -4.45
CA GLN A 71 5.01 -11.36 -5.16
C GLN A 71 5.33 -10.59 -6.45
N ILE A 72 6.54 -10.05 -6.53
CA ILE A 72 7.07 -9.33 -7.69
C ILE A 72 8.28 -10.12 -8.19
N ASN A 73 8.10 -10.83 -9.31
CA ASN A 73 9.09 -11.80 -9.81
C ASN A 73 9.51 -12.82 -8.72
N ASP A 74 10.77 -12.79 -8.28
CA ASP A 74 11.37 -13.67 -7.26
C ASP A 74 11.31 -13.08 -5.83
N ARG A 75 10.70 -11.91 -5.63
CA ARG A 75 10.67 -11.21 -4.35
C ARG A 75 9.25 -11.12 -3.79
N GLU A 76 9.13 -11.39 -2.50
CA GLU A 76 7.89 -11.20 -1.75
C GLU A 76 7.99 -9.98 -0.83
N LEU A 77 6.95 -9.15 -0.82
CA LEU A 77 6.75 -8.10 0.19
C LEU A 77 5.49 -8.40 0.99
N ARG A 78 5.64 -8.55 2.30
CA ARG A 78 4.55 -8.77 3.23
C ARG A 78 4.30 -7.54 4.10
N SER A 79 3.04 -7.10 4.16
CA SER A 79 2.56 -6.07 5.09
C SER A 79 1.50 -6.66 6.00
N GLU A 80 1.47 -6.19 7.23
CA GLU A 80 0.39 -6.41 8.18
C GLU A 80 -0.30 -5.08 8.45
N ILE A 81 -1.60 -4.99 8.21
CA ILE A 81 -2.37 -3.76 8.41
C ILE A 81 -3.38 -4.03 9.51
N ALA A 82 -3.38 -3.18 10.53
CA ALA A 82 -4.30 -3.26 11.65
C ALA A 82 -5.00 -1.92 11.87
N GLN A 83 -6.15 -1.96 12.54
CA GLN A 83 -6.81 -0.75 13.01
C GLN A 83 -6.04 -0.16 14.20
N SER A 84 -5.83 1.14 14.18
CA SER A 84 -5.24 1.92 15.28
C SER A 84 -6.13 3.13 15.56
N GLY A 85 -7.13 2.95 16.43
CA GLY A 85 -8.18 3.96 16.63
C GLY A 85 -8.95 4.23 15.33
N ALA A 86 -8.94 5.48 14.89
CA ALA A 86 -9.52 5.93 13.61
C ALA A 86 -8.53 5.88 12.43
N HIS A 87 -7.40 5.19 12.59
CA HIS A 87 -6.32 5.15 11.61
C HIS A 87 -5.94 3.71 11.26
N LEU A 88 -5.13 3.57 10.21
CA LEU A 88 -4.51 2.30 9.83
C LEU A 88 -3.06 2.28 10.29
N ALA A 89 -2.63 1.19 10.89
CA ALA A 89 -1.22 0.91 11.16
C ALA A 89 -0.76 -0.18 10.21
N GLU A 90 0.06 0.19 9.22
CA GLU A 90 0.72 -0.76 8.31
C GLU A 90 2.14 -1.02 8.78
N ARG A 91 2.45 -2.29 9.04
CA ARG A 91 3.80 -2.78 9.35
C ARG A 91 4.35 -3.53 8.16
N MET A 92 5.52 -3.12 7.68
CA MET A 92 6.28 -3.78 6.63
C MET A 92 7.75 -3.80 7.01
N ASN A 93 8.33 -5.00 7.16
CA ASN A 93 9.69 -5.19 7.69
C ASN A 93 9.89 -4.45 9.02
N ALA A 94 10.95 -3.64 9.13
CA ALA A 94 11.26 -2.86 10.34
C ALA A 94 10.43 -1.57 10.46
N MET A 95 9.58 -1.26 9.49
CA MET A 95 8.86 0.00 9.41
C MET A 95 7.39 -0.17 9.76
N THR A 96 6.86 0.73 10.57
CA THR A 96 5.42 0.85 10.81
C THR A 96 5.00 2.27 10.48
N VAL A 97 3.97 2.42 9.65
CA VAL A 97 3.36 3.71 9.30
C VAL A 97 1.93 3.72 9.83
N ILE A 98 1.60 4.74 10.60
CA ILE A 98 0.23 5.04 11.00
C ILE A 98 -0.29 6.10 10.04
N SER A 99 -1.39 5.81 9.34
CA SER A 99 -1.95 6.66 8.30
C SER A 99 -3.44 6.87 8.49
N GLU A 100 -3.90 8.07 8.15
CA GLU A 100 -5.30 8.37 7.94
C GLU A 100 -5.72 7.95 6.52
N PRO A 101 -6.67 7.02 6.36
CA PRO A 101 -7.25 6.74 5.06
C PRO A 101 -8.28 7.81 4.69
N VAL A 102 -8.12 8.42 3.52
CA VAL A 102 -9.03 9.46 3.02
C VAL A 102 -9.44 9.16 1.58
N CYS A 103 -10.68 9.53 1.25
CA CYS A 103 -11.13 9.56 -0.14
C CYS A 103 -10.76 10.92 -0.75
N GLU A 104 -10.07 10.92 -1.88
CA GLU A 104 -9.79 12.09 -2.70
C GLU A 104 -10.18 11.77 -4.15
N GLU A 105 -11.28 12.36 -4.63
CA GLU A 105 -11.77 12.17 -6.00
C GLU A 105 -11.95 10.69 -6.39
N GLY A 106 -12.56 9.89 -5.50
CA GLY A 106 -12.75 8.44 -5.69
C GLY A 106 -11.53 7.59 -5.32
N ALA A 107 -10.35 8.20 -5.19
CA ALA A 107 -9.13 7.49 -4.85
C ALA A 107 -8.92 7.35 -3.33
N LEU A 108 -8.39 6.22 -2.89
CA LEU A 108 -7.89 6.06 -1.53
C LEU A 108 -6.47 6.63 -1.43
N VAL A 109 -6.30 7.59 -0.53
CA VAL A 109 -5.01 8.17 -0.16
C VAL A 109 -4.73 7.87 1.32
N LEU A 110 -3.51 7.40 1.62
CA LEU A 110 -3.07 7.12 2.99
C LEU A 110 -2.14 8.25 3.43
N ARG A 111 -2.66 9.16 4.27
CA ARG A 111 -1.89 10.31 4.77
C ARG A 111 -1.09 9.89 6.02
N PRO A 112 0.25 9.87 5.99
CA PRO A 112 1.03 9.43 7.14
C PRO A 112 0.92 10.40 8.32
N LEU A 113 0.56 9.86 9.48
CA LEU A 113 0.44 10.58 10.75
C LEU A 113 1.58 10.28 11.73
N ALA A 114 2.16 9.07 11.66
CA ALA A 114 3.32 8.68 12.44
C ALA A 114 4.12 7.57 11.73
N MET A 115 5.43 7.52 12.01
CA MET A 115 6.30 6.44 11.54
C MET A 115 7.16 5.90 12.67
N ARG A 116 7.40 4.59 12.66
CA ARG A 116 8.31 3.89 13.57
C ARG A 116 9.30 3.07 12.77
N ALA A 117 10.53 2.99 13.25
CA ALA A 117 11.54 2.06 12.78
C ALA A 117 11.98 1.19 13.96
N PHE A 118 11.98 -0.13 13.80
CA PHE A 118 12.25 -1.09 14.89
C PHE A 118 11.41 -0.78 16.14
N ASP A 119 10.13 -0.47 15.92
CA ASP A 119 9.19 -0.03 16.96
C ASP A 119 9.57 1.27 17.72
N ILE A 120 10.58 2.01 17.29
CA ILE A 120 10.95 3.31 17.86
C ILE A 120 10.33 4.44 17.01
N PRO A 121 9.63 5.42 17.62
CA PRO A 121 9.11 6.58 16.90
C PRO A 121 10.22 7.33 16.15
N LEU A 122 10.01 7.55 14.86
CA LEU A 122 10.94 8.34 14.04
C LEU A 122 10.65 9.84 14.19
N PRO A 123 11.67 10.69 14.39
CA PRO A 123 11.51 12.14 14.28
C PRO A 123 10.97 12.55 12.90
N ARG A 124 10.02 13.50 12.86
CA ARG A 124 9.39 13.96 11.60
C ARG A 124 10.39 14.40 10.54
N ALA A 125 11.55 14.96 10.94
CA ALA A 125 12.61 15.38 10.04
C ALA A 125 13.24 14.21 9.23
N LEU A 126 13.10 12.97 9.71
CA LEU A 126 13.60 11.76 9.05
C LEU A 126 12.55 11.04 8.21
N TRP A 127 11.28 11.49 8.24
CA TRP A 127 10.22 10.80 7.52
C TRP A 127 10.43 10.96 6.00
N PRO A 128 10.41 9.87 5.22
CA PRO A 128 10.22 10.02 3.79
C PRO A 128 8.92 10.77 3.52
N LYS A 129 8.91 11.61 2.48
CA LYS A 129 7.66 12.09 1.92
C LYS A 129 7.01 10.90 1.23
N VAL A 130 5.83 10.50 1.71
CA VAL A 130 5.06 9.39 1.17
C VAL A 130 3.86 9.96 0.44
N THR A 131 3.68 9.53 -0.79
CA THR A 131 2.47 9.77 -1.58
C THR A 131 1.91 8.41 -1.96
N THR A 132 0.64 8.17 -1.67
CA THR A 132 -0.05 6.95 -2.07
C THR A 132 -1.36 7.33 -2.74
N ARG A 133 -1.75 6.55 -3.75
CA ARG A 133 -3.05 6.67 -4.39
C ARG A 133 -3.47 5.30 -4.91
N GLU A 134 -4.70 4.90 -4.61
CA GLU A 134 -5.35 3.71 -5.15
C GLU A 134 -6.66 4.15 -5.78
N TRP A 135 -6.92 3.77 -7.03
CA TRP A 135 -8.11 4.24 -7.76
C TRP A 135 -8.60 3.19 -8.75
N GLY A 136 -9.83 3.35 -9.22
CA GLY A 136 -10.41 2.59 -10.31
C GLY A 136 -10.25 3.31 -11.64
N GLU A 137 -9.93 2.59 -12.70
CA GLU A 137 -9.92 3.10 -14.06
C GLU A 137 -10.36 1.99 -15.01
N ASP A 138 -11.46 2.21 -15.73
CA ASP A 138 -12.01 1.26 -16.72
C ASP A 138 -12.14 -0.18 -16.19
N GLY A 139 -12.70 -0.38 -14.99
CA GLY A 139 -12.87 -1.71 -14.39
C GLY A 139 -11.60 -2.30 -13.80
N THR A 140 -10.50 -1.56 -13.80
CA THR A 140 -9.18 -2.01 -13.35
C THR A 140 -8.77 -1.27 -12.09
N TYR A 141 -8.36 -2.01 -11.06
CA TYR A 141 -7.75 -1.42 -9.87
C TYR A 141 -6.32 -0.95 -10.19
N ARG A 142 -6.01 0.30 -9.91
CA ARG A 142 -4.67 0.89 -10.07
C ARG A 142 -4.13 1.42 -8.76
N PHE A 143 -2.82 1.47 -8.64
CA PHE A 143 -2.14 2.02 -7.49
C PHE A 143 -0.85 2.74 -7.89
N SER A 144 -0.47 3.74 -7.10
CA SER A 144 0.79 4.46 -7.21
C SER A 144 1.27 4.89 -5.83
N ILE A 145 2.49 4.50 -5.48
CA ILE A 145 3.13 4.84 -4.21
C ILE A 145 4.51 5.39 -4.54
N GLU A 146 4.86 6.53 -3.94
CA GLU A 146 6.19 7.12 -4.03
C GLU A 146 6.71 7.53 -2.65
N LEU A 147 7.96 7.16 -2.38
CA LEU A 147 8.72 7.57 -1.20
C LEU A 147 9.91 8.42 -1.66
N ARG A 148 10.02 9.63 -1.11
CA ARG A 148 11.15 10.54 -1.35
C ARG A 148 11.87 10.87 -0.05
N ALA A 149 13.19 11.01 -0.13
CA ALA A 149 14.01 11.41 1.01
C ALA A 149 13.59 12.79 1.54
N PRO A 150 13.48 12.99 2.88
CA PRO A 150 12.99 14.24 3.47
C PRO A 150 13.77 15.48 3.06
N LEU A 151 15.11 15.38 3.08
CA LEU A 151 16.01 16.53 2.89
C LEU A 151 16.34 16.78 1.42
N THR A 152 16.56 15.72 0.63
CA THR A 152 17.06 15.86 -0.75
C THR A 152 15.95 15.75 -1.79
N GLY A 153 14.75 15.31 -1.42
CA GLY A 153 13.66 15.03 -2.35
C GLY A 153 13.93 13.90 -3.35
N ARG A 154 15.08 13.22 -3.23
CA ARG A 154 15.46 12.11 -4.09
C ARG A 154 14.46 10.97 -3.94
N ARG A 155 14.00 10.43 -5.07
CA ARG A 155 13.12 9.26 -5.12
C ARG A 155 13.90 8.07 -4.56
N LEU A 156 13.37 7.46 -3.49
CA LEU A 156 13.97 6.33 -2.79
C LEU A 156 13.33 5.02 -3.25
N LEU A 157 12.01 5.04 -3.34
CA LEU A 157 11.19 3.92 -3.78
C LEU A 157 9.99 4.51 -4.50
N ALA A 158 9.56 3.85 -5.55
CA ALA A 158 8.22 4.04 -6.04
C ALA A 158 7.75 2.79 -6.75
N TYR A 159 6.46 2.57 -6.70
CA TYR A 159 5.84 1.53 -7.48
C TYR A 159 4.46 1.96 -7.91
N GLU A 160 4.14 1.64 -9.15
CA GLU A 160 2.85 1.90 -9.76
C GLU A 160 2.45 0.70 -10.59
N GLY A 161 1.16 0.46 -10.69
CA GLY A 161 0.69 -0.75 -11.33
C GLY A 161 -0.80 -0.88 -11.28
N TRP A 162 -1.25 -2.06 -11.67
CA TRP A 162 -2.66 -2.39 -11.75
C TRP A 162 -2.87 -3.87 -11.44
N LEU A 163 -4.08 -4.21 -11.00
CA LEU A 163 -4.54 -5.57 -10.78
C LEU A 163 -5.73 -5.85 -11.67
N SER A 164 -5.74 -7.03 -12.29
CA SER A 164 -6.92 -7.53 -12.99
C SER A 164 -8.10 -7.60 -12.02
N PRO A 165 -9.33 -7.40 -12.52
CA PRO A 165 -10.52 -7.75 -11.75
C PRO A 165 -10.45 -9.20 -11.32
N GLU A 166 -11.07 -9.51 -10.18
CA GLU A 166 -11.22 -10.88 -9.74
C GLU A 166 -11.94 -11.67 -10.85
N PRO A 167 -11.45 -12.85 -11.27
CA PRO A 167 -12.13 -13.61 -12.30
C PRO A 167 -13.58 -13.84 -11.86
N GLU A 168 -14.54 -13.46 -12.70
CA GLU A 168 -15.94 -13.80 -12.49
C GLU A 168 -16.01 -15.32 -12.34
N GLY A 169 -16.33 -15.77 -11.13
CA GLY A 169 -16.59 -17.17 -10.81
C GLY A 169 -17.97 -17.59 -11.29
#